data_AF-A0A3D2SZH9-F1
#
_entry.id   AF-A0A3D2SZH9-F1
#
_cell.length_a   1.000
_cell.length_b   1.000
_cell.length_c   1.000
_cell.angle_alpha   90.00
_cell.angle_beta   90.00
_cell.angle_gamma   90.00
#
_symmetry.space_group_name_H-M   'P 1'
#
loop_
_entity.id
_entity.type
_entity.pdbx_description
1 polymer ?
#
loop_
_entity_poly.entity_id
_entity_poly.type
_entity_poly.pdbx_seq_one_letter_code
_entity_poly.pdbx_strand_id
1 'polypeptide(L)'
;ELTERLGAREALIPPDPGLLSAYGMLASPVTRETARTVLQATDDSGADDYIDDALAGLALQAWTEMVEEGSDPDELSTTLWIDARYRGQSFELRVHAEDWVERFHNLHEERYGYRRDGTAVEAVTLRAVVTAPAPLLAAHRLSIADGPPPTLSTNVIYGDREIEALLVSRSDLRLEHVLEGPLIVQEYSGTTWVPPGWTVRPDLWGCLHLSRGLG
;
A
#
# COMPACT_ATOMS: atom_id res chain seq x y z
N GLU A 1 -11.87 19.54 -6.97
CA GLU A 1 -13.11 18.74 -6.96
C GLU A 1 -13.11 17.59 -5.95
N LEU A 2 -12.34 16.49 -6.13
CA LEU A 2 -12.38 15.36 -5.17
C LEU A 2 -11.95 15.79 -3.75
N THR A 3 -10.89 16.59 -3.64
CA THR A 3 -10.45 17.16 -2.36
C THR A 3 -11.56 17.97 -1.68
N GLU A 4 -12.27 18.82 -2.43
CA GLU A 4 -13.38 19.62 -1.92
C GLU A 4 -14.55 18.76 -1.43
N ARG A 5 -14.91 17.73 -2.21
CA ARG A 5 -15.98 16.77 -1.84
C ARG A 5 -15.65 15.98 -0.58
N LEU A 6 -14.37 15.70 -0.34
CA LEU A 6 -13.88 15.01 0.85
C LEU A 6 -13.57 15.96 2.02
N GLY A 7 -13.67 17.28 1.82
CA GLY A 7 -13.22 18.27 2.81
C GLY A 7 -11.70 18.26 3.04
N ALA A 8 -10.94 17.63 2.15
CA ALA A 8 -9.49 17.56 2.21
C ALA A 8 -8.87 18.92 1.81
N ARG A 9 -7.82 19.31 2.53
CA ARG A 9 -7.09 20.57 2.29
C ARG A 9 -5.77 20.38 1.56
N GLU A 10 -5.36 19.13 1.41
CA GLU A 10 -4.10 18.74 0.83
C GLU A 10 -4.32 17.61 -0.17
N ALA A 11 -3.48 17.57 -1.18
CA ALA A 11 -3.36 16.43 -2.10
C ALA A 11 -1.89 16.20 -2.41
N LEU A 12 -1.52 14.93 -2.57
CA LEU A 12 -0.20 14.50 -2.96
C LEU A 12 -0.26 13.87 -4.35
N ILE A 13 0.56 14.36 -5.28
CA ILE A 13 0.62 13.84 -6.65
C ILE A 13 2.02 13.26 -6.86
N PRO A 14 2.17 11.93 -6.88
CA PRO A 14 3.48 11.31 -7.08
C PRO A 14 4.01 11.61 -8.48
N PRO A 15 5.33 11.42 -8.72
CA PRO A 15 5.88 11.35 -10.07
C PRO A 15 5.14 10.30 -10.88
N ASP A 16 4.96 10.57 -12.16
CA ASP A 16 4.30 9.67 -13.09
C ASP A 16 2.91 9.16 -12.62
N PRO A 17 1.97 10.06 -12.27
CA PRO A 17 0.71 9.68 -11.64
C PRO A 17 -0.14 8.76 -12.53
N GLY A 18 0.00 8.85 -13.86
CA GLY A 18 -0.66 7.95 -14.80
C GLY A 18 -0.06 6.55 -14.90
N LEU A 19 1.12 6.31 -14.32
CA LEU A 19 1.82 5.02 -14.33
C LEU A 19 1.82 4.33 -12.97
N LEU A 20 1.08 4.86 -11.98
CA LEU A 20 1.15 4.38 -10.60
C LEU A 20 0.88 2.87 -10.46
N SER A 21 -0.06 2.31 -11.22
CA SER A 21 -0.34 0.87 -11.20
C SER A 21 0.83 0.04 -11.75
N ALA A 22 1.52 0.52 -12.78
CA ALA A 22 2.70 -0.14 -13.33
C ALA A 22 3.88 -0.06 -12.34
N TYR A 23 4.09 1.09 -11.71
CA TYR A 23 5.04 1.22 -10.61
C TYR A 23 4.70 0.28 -9.44
N GLY A 24 3.44 0.15 -9.07
CA GLY A 24 3.00 -0.79 -8.03
C GLY A 24 3.40 -2.22 -8.35
N MET A 25 3.22 -2.66 -9.61
CA MET A 25 3.66 -3.98 -10.05
C MET A 25 5.18 -4.13 -10.04
N LEU A 26 5.92 -3.10 -10.48
CA LEU A 26 7.39 -3.12 -10.51
C LEU A 26 8.03 -3.02 -9.13
N ALA A 27 7.37 -2.37 -8.17
CA ALA A 27 7.86 -2.15 -6.80
C ALA A 27 7.44 -3.26 -5.85
N SER A 28 6.45 -4.08 -6.22
CA SER A 28 5.90 -5.09 -5.33
C SER A 28 6.94 -6.19 -5.11
N PRO A 29 7.14 -6.65 -3.86
CA PRO A 29 7.86 -7.88 -3.64
C PRO A 29 7.16 -9.04 -4.35
N VAL A 30 7.95 -10.01 -4.80
CA VAL A 30 7.41 -11.27 -5.32
C VAL A 30 7.00 -12.13 -4.14
N THR A 31 5.76 -12.62 -4.17
CA THR A 31 5.20 -13.46 -3.12
C THR A 31 4.58 -14.73 -3.69
N ARG A 32 4.72 -15.83 -2.96
CA ARG A 32 3.96 -17.07 -3.17
C ARG A 32 3.18 -17.40 -1.91
N GLU A 33 1.87 -17.59 -2.08
CA GLU A 33 0.98 -18.03 -1.01
C GLU A 33 0.49 -19.44 -1.31
N THR A 34 0.68 -20.34 -0.36
CA THR A 34 0.06 -21.67 -0.35
C THR A 34 -0.89 -21.74 0.83
N ALA A 35 -2.05 -22.36 0.62
CA ALA A 35 -3.08 -22.45 1.65
C ALA A 35 -3.76 -23.82 1.63
N ARG A 36 -4.18 -24.27 2.82
CA ARG A 36 -4.97 -25.50 3.00
C ARG A 36 -6.09 -25.24 3.98
N THR A 37 -7.32 -25.52 3.55
CA THR A 37 -8.46 -25.56 4.45
C THR A 37 -8.37 -26.80 5.34
N VAL A 38 -8.53 -26.59 6.64
CA VAL A 38 -8.50 -27.60 7.69
C VAL A 38 -9.71 -27.37 8.60
N LEU A 39 -10.08 -28.36 9.41
CA LEU A 39 -11.07 -28.17 10.48
C LEU A 39 -10.50 -28.87 11.71
N GLN A 40 -9.61 -28.16 12.40
CA GLN A 40 -8.87 -28.66 13.54
C GLN A 40 -9.10 -27.72 14.72
N ALA A 41 -9.73 -28.22 15.77
CA ALA A 41 -9.93 -27.48 17.00
C ALA A 41 -8.85 -27.80 18.03
N THR A 42 -8.55 -26.85 18.91
CA THR A 42 -7.56 -27.02 19.99
C THR A 42 -7.89 -28.15 20.97
N ASP A 43 -9.14 -28.65 20.97
CA ASP A 43 -9.58 -29.79 21.76
C ASP A 43 -9.58 -31.13 20.99
N ASP A 44 -9.22 -31.12 19.70
CA ASP A 44 -9.06 -32.33 18.89
C ASP A 44 -7.70 -32.99 19.20
N SER A 45 -7.68 -34.33 19.26
CA SER A 45 -6.46 -35.08 19.57
C SER A 45 -5.44 -34.97 18.44
N GLY A 46 -4.25 -34.43 18.73
CA GLY A 46 -3.16 -34.26 17.75
C GLY A 46 -3.34 -33.05 16.82
N ALA A 47 -4.23 -32.12 17.15
CA ALA A 47 -4.48 -30.92 16.34
C ALA A 47 -3.21 -30.09 16.14
N ASP A 48 -2.45 -29.86 17.21
CA ASP A 48 -1.22 -29.05 17.17
C ASP A 48 -0.18 -29.65 16.23
N ASP A 49 0.15 -30.94 16.42
CA ASP A 49 1.09 -31.66 15.54
C ASP A 49 0.66 -31.63 14.07
N TYR A 50 -0.64 -31.83 13.80
CA TYR A 50 -1.17 -31.76 12.44
C TYR A 50 -1.05 -30.35 11.83
N ILE A 51 -1.36 -29.31 12.61
CA ILE A 51 -1.29 -27.91 12.16
C ILE A 51 0.16 -27.55 11.84
N ASP A 52 1.09 -27.91 12.72
CA ASP A 52 2.53 -27.65 12.55
C ASP A 52 3.08 -28.35 11.30
N ASP A 53 2.78 -29.64 11.13
CA ASP A 53 3.19 -30.42 9.95
C ASP A 53 2.60 -29.84 8.65
N ALA A 54 1.33 -29.45 8.68
CA ALA A 54 0.66 -28.87 7.52
C ALA A 54 1.25 -27.50 7.14
N LEU A 55 1.54 -26.64 8.13
CA LEU A 55 2.19 -25.35 7.92
C LEU A 55 3.61 -25.51 7.38
N ALA A 56 4.40 -26.46 7.92
CA ALA A 56 5.73 -26.77 7.41
C ALA A 56 5.70 -27.24 5.95
N GLY A 57 4.74 -28.09 5.59
CA GLY A 57 4.53 -28.54 4.21
C GLY A 57 4.16 -27.41 3.26
N LEU A 58 3.26 -26.51 3.68
CA LEU A 58 2.86 -25.34 2.90
C LEU A 58 4.04 -24.37 2.70
N ALA A 59 4.82 -24.13 3.75
CA ALA A 59 6.01 -23.29 3.71
C ALA A 59 7.05 -23.82 2.73
N LEU A 60 7.36 -25.12 2.82
CA LEU A 60 8.31 -25.78 1.92
C LEU A 60 7.84 -25.71 0.46
N GLN A 61 6.54 -25.93 0.21
CA GLN A 61 5.97 -25.81 -1.13
C GLN A 61 6.15 -24.39 -1.68
N ALA A 62 5.69 -23.36 -0.96
CA ALA A 62 5.78 -21.97 -1.40
C ALA A 62 7.23 -21.52 -1.62
N TRP A 63 8.14 -21.96 -0.74
CA TRP A 63 9.56 -21.67 -0.86
C TRP A 63 10.19 -22.33 -2.08
N THR A 64 9.83 -23.58 -2.36
CA THR A 64 10.33 -24.33 -3.52
C THR A 64 9.89 -23.65 -4.82
N GLU A 65 8.62 -23.27 -4.92
CA GLU A 65 8.07 -22.53 -6.08
C GLU A 65 8.80 -21.19 -6.29
N MET A 66 9.10 -20.45 -5.21
CA MET A 66 9.86 -19.19 -5.31
C MET A 66 11.29 -19.37 -5.85
N VAL A 67 11.97 -20.43 -5.42
CA VAL A 67 13.34 -20.74 -5.88
C VAL A 67 13.34 -21.23 -7.32
N GLU A 68 12.37 -22.05 -7.72
CA GLU A 68 12.21 -22.49 -9.11
C GLU A 68 11.94 -21.31 -10.08
N GLU A 69 11.31 -20.25 -9.58
CA GLU A 69 11.09 -18.99 -10.31
C GLU A 69 12.30 -18.05 -10.31
N GLY A 70 13.40 -18.43 -9.66
CA GLY A 70 14.68 -17.71 -9.69
C GLY A 70 14.90 -16.71 -8.56
N SER A 71 14.12 -16.78 -7.48
CA SER A 71 14.37 -15.98 -6.27
C SER A 71 15.60 -16.51 -5.52
N ASP A 72 16.37 -15.62 -4.89
CA ASP A 72 17.53 -15.99 -4.07
C ASP A 72 17.07 -16.65 -2.74
N PRO A 73 17.39 -17.93 -2.50
CA PRO A 73 17.08 -18.65 -1.26
C PRO A 73 17.43 -17.91 0.04
N ASP A 74 18.55 -17.17 0.05
CA ASP A 74 19.08 -16.52 1.25
C ASP A 74 18.35 -15.21 1.59
N GLU A 75 17.58 -14.67 0.63
CA GLU A 75 16.79 -13.44 0.80
C GLU A 75 15.30 -13.70 1.04
N LEU A 76 14.85 -14.95 0.94
CA LEU A 76 13.45 -15.33 1.14
C LEU A 76 13.06 -15.25 2.63
N SER A 77 11.88 -14.70 2.89
CA SER A 77 11.24 -14.70 4.21
C SER A 77 9.91 -15.44 4.17
N THR A 78 9.60 -16.19 5.23
CA THR A 78 8.37 -16.98 5.35
C THR A 78 7.53 -16.44 6.50
N THR A 79 6.25 -16.21 6.25
CA THR A 79 5.26 -15.88 7.28
C THR A 79 4.14 -16.91 7.26
N LEU A 80 3.79 -17.42 8.44
CA LEU A 80 2.74 -18.42 8.62
C LEU A 80 1.50 -17.79 9.24
N TRP A 81 0.32 -18.15 8.73
CA TRP A 81 -0.96 -17.61 9.16
C TRP A 81 -1.98 -18.71 9.38
N ILE A 82 -2.91 -18.45 10.30
CA ILE A 82 -4.06 -19.29 10.58
C ILE A 82 -5.31 -18.40 10.54
N ASP A 83 -6.27 -18.76 9.69
CA ASP A 83 -7.63 -18.25 9.77
C ASP A 83 -8.37 -19.09 10.82
N ALA A 84 -8.74 -18.47 11.93
CA ALA A 84 -9.24 -19.12 13.13
C ALA A 84 -10.61 -18.59 13.54
N ARG A 85 -11.39 -19.41 14.24
CA ARG A 85 -12.69 -19.05 14.81
C ARG A 85 -12.95 -19.78 16.11
N TYR A 86 -13.89 -19.32 16.94
CA TYR A 86 -14.42 -20.20 17.98
C TYR A 86 -15.20 -21.35 17.33
N ARG A 87 -15.09 -22.56 17.88
CA ARG A 87 -15.85 -23.72 17.41
C ARG A 87 -17.36 -23.39 17.36
N GLY A 88 -17.98 -23.61 16.21
CA GLY A 88 -19.41 -23.31 15.97
C GLY A 88 -19.73 -21.86 15.56
N GLN A 89 -18.74 -20.98 15.42
CA GLN A 89 -18.92 -19.64 14.85
C GLN A 89 -18.80 -19.64 13.32
N SER A 90 -19.35 -18.62 12.65
CA SER A 90 -19.31 -18.48 11.19
C SER A 90 -18.23 -17.53 10.65
N PHE A 91 -17.59 -16.73 11.50
CA PHE A 91 -16.62 -15.72 11.09
C PHE A 91 -15.23 -16.06 11.59
N GLU A 92 -14.25 -15.93 10.69
CA GLU A 92 -12.84 -16.19 10.94
C GLU A 92 -12.08 -14.89 11.15
N LEU A 93 -11.01 -14.97 11.95
CA LEU A 93 -10.00 -13.94 12.11
C LEU A 93 -8.65 -14.53 11.73
N ARG A 94 -7.90 -13.80 10.90
CA ARG A 94 -6.53 -14.18 10.51
C ARG A 94 -5.54 -13.74 11.57
N VAL A 95 -4.70 -14.67 12.02
CA VAL A 95 -3.62 -14.43 12.98
C VAL A 95 -2.33 -15.10 12.53
N HIS A 96 -1.20 -14.60 13.02
CA HIS A 96 0.08 -15.30 12.85
C HIS A 96 0.02 -16.67 13.55
N ALA A 97 0.71 -17.66 12.97
CA ALA A 97 0.71 -19.03 13.50
C ALA A 97 1.40 -19.15 14.88
N GLU A 98 2.42 -18.33 15.14
CA GLU A 98 3.05 -18.24 16.47
C GLU A 98 2.03 -17.74 17.49
N ASP A 99 1.82 -18.49 18.58
CA ASP A 99 0.85 -18.18 19.64
C ASP A 99 -0.58 -17.90 19.11
N TRP A 100 -0.97 -18.55 18.01
CA TRP A 100 -2.16 -18.21 17.24
C TRP A 100 -3.46 -18.20 18.06
N VAL A 101 -3.60 -19.09 19.06
CA VAL A 101 -4.79 -19.17 19.93
C VAL A 101 -4.94 -17.88 20.75
N GLU A 102 -3.87 -17.45 21.42
CA GLU A 102 -3.88 -16.23 22.24
C GLU A 102 -3.99 -14.98 21.36
N ARG A 103 -3.30 -14.96 20.21
CA ARG A 103 -3.46 -13.88 19.21
C ARG A 103 -4.90 -13.79 18.71
N PHE A 104 -5.57 -14.94 18.51
CA PHE A 104 -6.98 -14.97 18.12
C PHE A 104 -7.87 -14.42 19.22
N HIS A 105 -7.68 -14.82 20.48
CA HIS A 105 -8.46 -14.27 21.60
C HIS A 105 -8.32 -12.75 21.69
N ASN A 106 -7.10 -12.23 21.61
CA ASN A 106 -6.83 -10.79 21.69
C ASN A 106 -7.44 -10.03 20.51
N LEU A 107 -7.27 -10.53 19.29
CA LEU A 107 -7.86 -9.90 18.09
C LEU A 107 -9.39 -9.96 18.11
N HIS A 108 -9.97 -11.05 18.63
CA HIS A 108 -11.41 -11.18 18.78
C HIS A 108 -11.96 -10.19 19.81
N GLU A 109 -11.25 -9.98 20.93
CA GLU A 109 -11.61 -8.97 21.93
C GLU A 109 -11.53 -7.55 21.37
N GLU A 110 -10.45 -7.22 20.65
CA GLU A 110 -10.32 -5.92 19.98
C GLU A 110 -11.46 -5.68 18.98
N ARG A 111 -11.78 -6.68 18.16
CA ARG A 111 -12.73 -6.54 17.05
C ARG A 111 -14.20 -6.57 17.47
N TYR A 112 -14.53 -7.33 18.51
CA TYR A 112 -15.91 -7.63 18.91
C TYR A 112 -16.22 -7.30 20.38
N GLY A 113 -15.23 -6.86 21.16
CA GLY A 113 -15.40 -6.44 22.56
C GLY A 113 -15.47 -7.58 23.57
N TYR A 114 -15.14 -8.82 23.18
CA TYR A 114 -15.08 -9.97 24.09
C TYR A 114 -14.16 -11.09 23.60
N ARG A 115 -13.63 -11.92 24.51
CA ARG A 115 -12.99 -13.22 24.25
C ARG A 115 -13.65 -14.34 25.06
N ARG A 116 -13.44 -15.60 24.67
CA ARG A 116 -14.03 -16.80 25.29
C ARG A 116 -12.95 -17.85 25.56
N ASP A 117 -12.18 -17.65 26.63
CA ASP A 117 -11.04 -18.51 26.99
C ASP A 117 -11.41 -19.98 27.19
N GLY A 118 -12.65 -20.27 27.58
CA GLY A 118 -13.15 -21.64 27.76
C GLY A 118 -13.68 -22.31 26.50
N THR A 119 -13.63 -21.65 25.34
CA THR A 119 -14.13 -22.20 24.07
C THR A 119 -12.97 -22.56 23.17
N ALA A 120 -12.95 -23.82 22.69
CA ALA A 120 -11.95 -24.28 21.74
C ALA A 120 -11.92 -23.39 20.50
N VAL A 121 -10.69 -23.05 20.07
CA VAL A 121 -10.45 -22.31 18.85
C VAL A 121 -10.22 -23.32 17.73
N GLU A 122 -10.85 -23.10 16.59
CA GLU A 122 -10.79 -23.94 15.41
C GLU A 122 -9.98 -23.23 14.32
N ALA A 123 -8.88 -23.85 13.90
CA ALA A 123 -8.18 -23.50 12.68
C ALA A 123 -9.02 -23.95 11.48
N VAL A 124 -9.30 -23.01 10.57
CA VAL A 124 -10.10 -23.24 9.36
C VAL A 124 -9.26 -23.21 8.10
N THR A 125 -8.26 -22.33 8.03
CA THR A 125 -7.31 -22.30 6.92
C THR A 125 -5.91 -22.03 7.42
N LEU A 126 -4.98 -22.89 7.04
CA LEU A 126 -3.55 -22.71 7.25
C LEU A 126 -2.93 -22.09 6.01
N ARG A 127 -2.02 -21.13 6.17
CA ARG A 127 -1.36 -20.44 5.05
C ARG A 127 0.12 -20.26 5.32
N ALA A 128 0.91 -20.39 4.26
CA ALA A 128 2.29 -19.95 4.23
C ALA A 128 2.47 -18.90 3.12
N VAL A 129 3.10 -17.80 3.46
CA VAL A 129 3.44 -16.73 2.51
C VAL A 129 4.97 -16.60 2.49
N VAL A 130 5.57 -16.90 1.35
CA VAL A 130 7.01 -16.71 1.11
C VAL A 130 7.20 -15.47 0.25
N THR A 131 8.08 -14.58 0.69
CA THR A 131 8.28 -13.25 0.11
C THR A 131 9.76 -13.02 -0.18
N ALA A 132 10.06 -12.64 -1.42
CA ALA A 132 11.35 -12.09 -1.81
C ALA A 132 11.40 -10.58 -1.49
N PRO A 133 12.59 -9.98 -1.29
CA PRO A 133 12.70 -8.56 -1.04
C PRO A 133 12.10 -7.75 -2.18
N ALA A 134 11.53 -6.59 -1.84
CA ALA A 134 11.06 -5.65 -2.84
C ALA A 134 12.25 -5.18 -3.71
N PRO A 135 12.07 -5.08 -5.03
CA PRO A 135 13.14 -4.61 -5.90
C PRO A 135 13.49 -3.15 -5.56
N LEU A 136 14.79 -2.85 -5.58
CA LEU A 136 15.27 -1.48 -5.39
C LEU A 136 14.94 -0.64 -6.62
N LEU A 137 13.98 0.26 -6.49
CA LEU A 137 13.70 1.27 -7.50
C LEU A 137 14.58 2.50 -7.25
N ALA A 138 15.33 2.89 -8.28
CA ALA A 138 16.12 4.11 -8.24
C ALA A 138 15.17 5.33 -8.22
N ALA A 139 15.16 6.06 -7.11
CA ALA A 139 14.45 7.33 -7.01
C ALA A 139 15.38 8.49 -7.35
N HIS A 140 14.97 9.34 -8.29
CA HIS A 140 15.73 10.55 -8.62
C HIS A 140 15.39 11.66 -7.61
N ARG A 141 16.42 12.23 -6.97
CA ARG A 141 16.25 13.35 -6.05
C ARG A 141 16.27 14.66 -6.81
N LEU A 142 15.31 15.54 -6.54
CA LEU A 142 15.32 16.87 -7.12
C LEU A 142 16.47 17.71 -6.54
N SER A 143 17.09 18.51 -7.41
CA SER A 143 18.04 19.55 -6.96
C SER A 143 17.29 20.74 -6.38
N ILE A 144 18.02 21.59 -5.64
CA ILE A 144 17.54 22.90 -5.21
C ILE A 144 17.37 23.81 -6.43
N ALA A 145 16.35 24.66 -6.39
CA ALA A 145 16.09 25.67 -7.42
C ALA A 145 17.24 26.68 -7.52
N ASP A 146 17.61 27.03 -8.76
CA ASP A 146 18.51 28.16 -9.06
C ASP A 146 17.71 29.22 -9.84
N GLY A 147 16.66 29.72 -9.19
CA GLY A 147 15.70 30.65 -9.78
C GLY A 147 14.32 30.05 -10.09
N PRO A 148 13.38 30.86 -10.62
CA PRO A 148 12.03 30.42 -10.93
C PRO A 148 12.01 29.41 -12.09
N PRO A 149 11.04 28.48 -12.13
CA PRO A 149 10.94 27.55 -13.24
C PRO A 149 10.47 28.30 -14.51
N PRO A 150 10.88 27.83 -15.71
CA PRO A 150 10.29 28.27 -16.96
C PRO A 150 8.78 28.07 -16.97
N THR A 151 8.04 29.08 -17.43
CA THR A 151 6.58 29.03 -17.52
C THR A 151 6.10 29.62 -18.85
N LEU A 152 4.91 29.19 -19.27
CA LEU A 152 4.18 29.74 -20.40
C LEU A 152 2.79 30.19 -19.93
N SER A 153 2.24 31.26 -20.51
CA SER A 153 0.83 31.60 -20.30
C SER A 153 -0.07 30.77 -21.20
N THR A 154 -1.22 30.37 -20.68
CA THR A 154 -2.29 29.71 -21.44
C THR A 154 -3.66 30.10 -20.87
N ASN A 155 -4.73 29.86 -21.63
CA ASN A 155 -6.10 30.05 -21.16
C ASN A 155 -6.76 28.71 -20.87
N VAL A 156 -7.54 28.66 -19.79
CA VAL A 156 -8.34 27.48 -19.42
C VAL A 156 -9.77 27.89 -19.09
N ILE A 157 -10.71 26.98 -19.34
CA ILE A 157 -12.10 27.13 -18.89
C ILE A 157 -12.19 26.52 -17.49
N TYR A 158 -12.54 27.33 -16.49
CA TYR A 158 -12.75 26.91 -15.11
C TYR A 158 -14.13 27.38 -14.62
N GLY A 159 -15.03 26.42 -14.41
CA GLY A 159 -16.47 26.71 -14.28
C GLY A 159 -16.99 27.30 -15.59
N ASP A 160 -17.69 28.43 -15.52
CA ASP A 160 -18.27 29.12 -16.69
C ASP A 160 -17.39 30.29 -17.20
N ARG A 161 -16.10 30.32 -16.82
CA ARG A 161 -15.19 31.43 -17.15
C ARG A 161 -13.91 30.93 -17.80
N GLU A 162 -13.43 31.69 -18.78
CA GLU A 162 -12.05 31.58 -19.27
C GLU A 162 -11.14 32.39 -18.35
N ILE A 163 -10.08 31.77 -17.84
CA ILE A 163 -9.07 32.39 -16.99
C ILE A 163 -7.67 32.12 -17.57
N GLU A 164 -6.76 33.07 -17.37
CA GLU A 164 -5.34 32.85 -17.66
C GLU A 164 -4.74 31.95 -16.57
N ALA A 165 -3.91 30.99 -16.99
CA ALA A 165 -3.18 30.07 -16.15
C ALA A 165 -1.72 30.00 -16.59
N LEU A 166 -0.84 29.72 -15.64
CA LEU A 166 0.54 29.34 -15.96
C LEU A 166 0.59 27.87 -16.38
N LEU A 167 1.49 27.55 -17.31
CA LEU A 167 1.84 26.21 -17.70
C LEU A 167 3.32 25.97 -17.39
N VAL A 168 3.61 24.89 -16.66
CA VAL A 168 4.97 24.47 -16.32
C VAL A 168 5.16 22.99 -16.65
N SER A 169 6.34 22.63 -17.15
CA SER A 169 6.75 21.23 -17.20
C SER A 169 7.14 20.76 -15.80
N ARG A 170 6.66 19.58 -15.40
CA ARG A 170 7.08 18.95 -14.14
C ARG A 170 8.59 18.75 -14.08
N SER A 171 9.22 18.46 -15.21
CA SER A 171 10.69 18.27 -15.32
C SER A 171 11.50 19.50 -14.93
N ASP A 172 10.87 20.67 -14.85
CA ASP A 172 11.53 21.94 -14.55
C ASP A 172 11.31 22.39 -13.11
N LEU A 173 10.43 21.69 -12.37
CA LEU A 173 10.22 21.92 -10.95
C LEU A 173 11.40 21.38 -10.14
N ARG A 174 11.82 22.15 -9.14
CA ARG A 174 12.93 21.89 -8.24
C ARG A 174 12.52 22.15 -6.81
N LEU A 175 13.32 21.67 -5.86
CA LEU A 175 13.08 21.97 -4.46
C LEU A 175 13.02 23.48 -4.23
N GLU A 176 12.24 23.88 -3.23
CA GLU A 176 11.97 25.27 -2.84
C GLU A 176 11.11 26.06 -3.84
N HIS A 177 10.77 25.52 -5.01
CA HIS A 177 9.70 26.10 -5.82
C HIS A 177 8.37 26.03 -5.09
N VAL A 178 7.68 27.17 -5.08
CA VAL A 178 6.32 27.32 -4.57
C VAL A 178 5.56 28.11 -5.62
N LEU A 179 4.53 27.51 -6.21
CA LEU A 179 3.74 28.13 -7.27
C LEU A 179 2.28 28.16 -6.85
N GLU A 180 1.64 29.31 -7.07
CA GLU A 180 0.22 29.49 -6.81
C GLU A 180 -0.58 29.25 -8.10
N GLY A 181 -1.76 28.64 -7.93
CA GLY A 181 -2.72 28.51 -9.02
C GLY A 181 -3.38 29.84 -9.37
N PRO A 182 -3.91 30.02 -10.59
CA PRO A 182 -4.18 28.99 -11.59
C PRO A 182 -2.94 28.52 -12.35
N LEU A 183 -2.66 27.21 -12.27
CA LEU A 183 -1.46 26.59 -12.82
C LEU A 183 -1.76 25.19 -13.34
N ILE A 184 -1.16 24.87 -14.49
CA ILE A 184 -1.12 23.54 -15.07
C ILE A 184 0.31 23.02 -14.96
N VAL A 185 0.47 21.87 -14.32
CA VAL A 185 1.74 21.12 -14.34
C VAL A 185 1.58 19.96 -15.30
N GLN A 186 2.37 19.94 -16.38
CA GLN A 186 2.35 18.87 -17.37
C GLN A 186 3.51 17.90 -17.18
N GLU A 187 3.23 16.62 -17.35
CA GLU A 187 4.22 15.56 -17.44
C GLU A 187 3.79 14.52 -18.48
N TYR A 188 4.70 13.62 -18.86
CA TYR A 188 4.42 12.63 -19.91
C TYR A 188 3.16 11.79 -19.63
N SER A 189 2.99 11.36 -18.38
CA SER A 189 1.92 10.45 -17.96
C SER A 189 0.70 11.15 -17.38
N GLY A 190 0.66 12.49 -17.33
CA GLY A 190 -0.44 13.19 -16.68
C GLY A 190 -0.43 14.70 -16.80
N THR A 191 -1.52 15.31 -16.35
CA THR A 191 -1.64 16.77 -16.22
C THR A 191 -2.29 17.08 -14.88
N THR A 192 -1.59 17.86 -14.06
CA THR A 192 -2.07 18.30 -12.75
C THR A 192 -2.62 19.72 -12.87
N TRP A 193 -3.89 19.90 -12.54
CA TRP A 193 -4.51 21.21 -12.42
C TRP A 193 -4.41 21.71 -10.98
N VAL A 194 -3.83 22.90 -10.79
CA VAL A 194 -3.75 23.62 -9.53
C VAL A 194 -4.72 24.80 -9.61
N PRO A 195 -5.91 24.71 -8.99
CA PRO A 195 -6.92 25.76 -9.07
C PRO A 195 -6.49 27.07 -8.38
N PRO A 196 -7.16 28.20 -8.66
CA PRO A 196 -6.99 29.42 -7.87
C PRO A 196 -7.13 29.18 -6.36
N GLY A 197 -6.27 29.80 -5.56
CA GLY A 197 -6.25 29.65 -4.10
C GLY A 197 -5.57 28.36 -3.59
N TRP A 198 -5.02 27.55 -4.50
CA TRP A 198 -4.14 26.44 -4.18
C TRP A 198 -2.68 26.78 -4.49
N THR A 199 -1.78 26.15 -3.75
CA THR A 199 -0.34 26.24 -3.94
C THR A 199 0.22 24.84 -4.16
N VAL A 200 1.20 24.71 -5.04
CA VAL A 200 1.96 23.48 -5.25
C VAL A 200 3.42 23.67 -4.86
N ARG A 201 3.99 22.66 -4.20
CA ARG A 201 5.42 22.54 -3.90
C ARG A 201 5.91 21.11 -4.16
N PRO A 202 7.04 20.90 -4.84
CA PRO A 202 7.65 19.57 -4.94
C PRO A 202 8.42 19.22 -3.67
N ASP A 203 8.51 17.94 -3.34
CA ASP A 203 9.43 17.41 -2.32
C ASP A 203 10.71 16.81 -2.93
N LEU A 204 11.57 16.24 -2.07
CA LEU A 204 12.86 15.67 -2.46
C LEU A 204 12.73 14.57 -3.49
N TRP A 205 11.63 13.82 -3.46
CA TRP A 205 11.37 12.68 -4.34
C TRP A 205 10.53 13.08 -5.55
N GLY A 206 10.27 14.38 -5.71
CA GLY A 206 9.52 14.93 -6.82
C GLY A 206 8.01 14.77 -6.68
N CYS A 207 7.47 14.32 -5.54
CA CYS A 207 6.02 14.37 -5.31
C CYS A 207 5.57 15.82 -5.20
N LEU A 208 4.44 16.16 -5.82
CA LEU A 208 3.84 17.48 -5.72
C LEU A 208 2.86 17.51 -4.56
N HIS A 209 3.06 18.42 -3.63
CA HIS A 209 2.18 18.68 -2.51
C HIS A 209 1.31 19.88 -2.86
N LEU A 210 0.03 19.63 -3.08
CA LEU A 210 -0.98 20.65 -3.28
C LEU A 210 -1.61 20.99 -1.93
N SER A 211 -1.71 22.28 -1.63
CA SER A 211 -2.36 22.77 -0.40
C SER A 211 -3.27 23.93 -0.72
N ARG A 212 -4.43 23.99 -0.06
CA ARG A 212 -5.35 25.13 -0.18
C ARG A 212 -5.00 26.19 0.86
N GLY A 213 -4.81 27.43 0.42
CA GLY A 213 -4.62 28.56 1.34
C GLY A 213 -5.76 28.67 2.35
N LEU A 214 -5.43 29.06 3.59
CA LEU A 214 -6.42 29.45 4.59
C LEU A 214 -6.98 30.82 4.17
N GLY A 215 -8.10 30.81 3.45
CA GLY A 215 -8.96 31.98 3.32
C GLY A 215 -9.65 32.30 4.65
#